data_AF-A0AAE1PFG0-F1
#
_entry.id   AF-A0AAE1PFG0-F1
#
_cell.length_a   1.000
_cell.length_b   1.000
_cell.length_c   1.000
_cell.angle_alpha   90.00
_cell.angle_beta   90.00
_cell.angle_gamma   90.00
#
_symmetry.space_group_name_H-M   'P 1'
#
loop_
_entity.id
_entity.type
_entity.pdbx_description
1 polymer ?
#
loop_
_entity_poly.entity_id
_entity_poly.type
_entity_poly.pdbx_seq_one_letter_code
_entity_poly.pdbx_strand_id
1 'polypeptide(L)'
;MQVFNDPQASADDIAAAAGEDFLLVLYGGKSDGSLDKQRYSTYTRTIAKKPVHAQFDLATLPPTSTAGRHHSYISCIPPGAAVARESS
;
A
#
# COMPACT_ATOMS: atom_id res chain seq x y z
N MET A 1 4.03 -5.97 12.10
CA MET A 1 3.13 -7.12 12.48
C MET A 1 2.56 -7.05 13.90
N GLN A 2 3.28 -6.60 14.94
CA GLN A 2 2.75 -6.53 16.31
C GLN A 2 1.53 -5.60 16.47
N VAL A 3 1.43 -4.54 15.65
CA VAL A 3 0.33 -3.56 15.66
C VAL A 3 -1.05 -4.17 15.38
N PHE A 4 -1.16 -5.23 14.56
CA PHE A 4 -2.45 -5.91 14.32
C PHE A 4 -2.98 -6.68 15.55
N ASN A 5 -2.10 -7.01 16.50
CA ASN A 5 -2.45 -7.76 17.71
C ASN A 5 -2.56 -6.87 18.95
N ASP A 6 -2.40 -5.55 18.79
CA ASP A 6 -2.53 -4.59 19.88
C ASP A 6 -3.98 -4.07 19.92
N PRO A 7 -4.76 -4.38 20.96
CA PRO A 7 -6.14 -3.90 21.10
C PRO A 7 -6.23 -2.39 21.36
N GLN A 8 -5.12 -1.70 21.60
CA GLN A 8 -5.05 -0.24 21.74
C GLN A 8 -4.50 0.45 20.48
N ALA A 9 -4.12 -0.29 19.44
CA ALA A 9 -3.64 0.31 18.20
C ALA A 9 -4.74 1.15 17.56
N SER A 10 -4.40 2.38 17.19
CA SER A 10 -5.33 3.23 16.45
C SER A 10 -5.46 2.73 15.00
N ALA A 11 -6.57 3.11 14.35
CA ALA A 11 -6.74 2.83 12.92
C ALA A 11 -5.60 3.44 12.07
N ASP A 12 -5.03 4.57 12.50
CA ASP A 12 -3.88 5.20 11.85
C ASP A 12 -2.60 4.38 12.02
N ASP A 13 -2.35 3.80 13.20
CA ASP A 13 -1.18 2.95 13.43
C ASP A 13 -1.24 1.67 12.59
N ILE A 14 -2.43 1.07 12.48
CA ILE A 14 -2.67 -0.10 11.64
C ILE A 14 -2.50 0.25 10.16
N ALA A 15 -3.10 1.34 9.71
CA ALA A 15 -3.06 1.75 8.30
C ALA A 15 -1.66 2.19 7.85
N ALA A 16 -0.92 2.90 8.69
CA ALA A 16 0.39 3.46 8.35
C ALA A 16 1.53 2.45 8.51
N ALA A 17 1.58 1.69 9.61
CA ALA A 17 2.69 0.78 9.87
C ALA A 17 2.38 -0.63 9.36
N ALA A 18 1.26 -1.20 9.78
CA ALA A 18 0.98 -2.61 9.55
C ALA A 18 0.54 -2.91 8.11
N GLY A 19 -0.22 -2.01 7.50
CA GLY A 19 -0.64 -2.09 6.10
C GLY A 19 0.52 -1.91 5.12
N GLU A 20 1.42 -0.95 5.37
CA GLU A 20 2.60 -0.75 4.52
C GLU A 20 3.58 -1.93 4.63
N ASP A 21 3.84 -2.44 5.85
CA ASP A 21 4.66 -3.63 6.08
C ASP A 21 4.12 -4.84 5.31
N PHE A 22 2.81 -5.06 5.37
CA PHE A 22 2.17 -6.17 4.67
C PHE A 22 2.37 -6.07 3.15
N LEU A 23 2.15 -4.88 2.58
CA LEU A 23 2.34 -4.64 1.16
C LEU A 23 3.80 -4.76 0.76
N LEU A 24 4.75 -4.32 1.59
CA LEU A 24 6.18 -4.51 1.33
C LEU A 24 6.54 -5.98 1.22
N VAL A 25 6.11 -6.80 2.18
CA VAL A 25 6.37 -8.25 2.17
C VAL A 25 5.71 -8.92 0.96
N LEU A 26 4.47 -8.55 0.62
CA LEU A 26 3.72 -9.11 -0.52
C LEU A 26 4.45 -8.91 -1.85
N TYR A 27 5.11 -7.76 -2.02
CA TYR A 27 5.90 -7.42 -3.21
C TYR A 27 7.41 -7.73 -3.05
N GLY A 28 7.78 -8.60 -2.11
CA GLY A 28 9.15 -9.07 -1.91
C GLY A 28 10.14 -8.00 -1.43
N GLY A 29 9.63 -6.94 -0.83
CA GLY A 29 10.40 -5.88 -0.17
C GLY A 29 10.80 -6.25 1.25
N LYS A 30 11.73 -5.50 1.80
CA LYS A 30 12.07 -5.58 3.23
C LYS A 30 11.11 -4.70 4.02
N SER A 31 10.77 -5.15 5.22
CA SER A 31 9.83 -4.49 6.15
C SER A 31 10.35 -3.18 6.75
N ASP A 32 11.57 -2.74 6.40
CA ASP A 32 12.16 -1.45 6.80
C ASP A 32 12.16 -0.42 5.66
N GLY A 33 11.55 -0.76 4.51
CA GLY A 33 11.47 0.10 3.33
C GLY A 33 10.24 1.00 3.29
N SER A 34 10.18 1.91 2.31
CA SER A 34 8.92 2.57 1.94
C SER A 34 8.36 1.94 0.67
N LEU A 35 7.03 1.90 0.54
CA LEU A 35 6.37 1.36 -0.65
C LEU A 35 6.83 2.07 -1.93
N ASP A 36 7.06 3.38 -1.87
CA ASP A 36 7.51 4.15 -3.03
C ASP A 36 8.94 3.78 -3.46
N LYS A 37 9.85 3.57 -2.50
CA LYS A 37 11.21 3.09 -2.79
C LYS A 37 11.18 1.68 -3.39
N GLN A 38 10.35 0.80 -2.85
CA GLN A 38 10.19 -0.56 -3.37
C GLN A 38 9.58 -0.54 -4.77
N ARG A 39 8.62 0.34 -5.01
CA ARG A 39 8.00 0.56 -6.34
C ARG A 39 9.03 0.98 -7.37
N TYR A 40 9.86 1.96 -7.03
CA TYR A 40 10.93 2.43 -7.90
C TYR A 40 11.99 1.34 -8.15
N SER A 41 12.41 0.62 -7.11
CA SER A 41 13.38 -0.48 -7.25
C SER A 41 12.85 -1.61 -8.14
N THR A 42 11.57 -1.97 -7.97
CA THR A 42 10.91 -3.02 -8.75
C THR A 42 10.79 -2.61 -10.22
N TYR A 43 10.40 -1.37 -10.48
CA TYR A 43 10.34 -0.82 -11.83
C TYR A 43 11.72 -0.85 -12.51
N THR A 44 12.72 -0.21 -11.90
CA THR A 44 14.07 -0.11 -12.48
C THR A 44 14.70 -1.48 -12.74
N ARG A 45 14.57 -2.43 -11.81
CA ARG A 45 15.04 -3.81 -11.99
C ARG A 45 14.34 -4.52 -13.15
N THR A 46 13.05 -4.27 -13.34
CA THR A 46 12.27 -4.96 -14.37
C THR A 46 12.51 -4.36 -15.75
N ILE A 47 12.57 -3.02 -15.88
CA ILE A 47 12.83 -2.39 -17.18
C ILE A 47 14.25 -2.69 -17.67
N ALA A 48 15.23 -2.78 -16.77
CA ALA A 48 16.62 -3.05 -17.13
C ALA A 48 16.80 -4.41 -17.82
N LYS A 49 15.84 -5.33 -17.64
CA LYS A 49 15.83 -6.67 -18.24
C LYS A 49 14.94 -6.77 -19.47
N LYS A 50 14.24 -5.69 -19.84
CA LYS A 50 13.27 -5.68 -20.93
C LYS A 50 13.85 -4.99 -22.18
N PRO A 51 13.47 -5.46 -23.39
CA PRO A 51 13.73 -4.73 -24.63
C PRO A 51 13.12 -3.31 -24.58
N VAL A 52 13.73 -2.36 -25.28
CA VAL A 52 13.30 -0.94 -25.33
C VAL A 52 11.83 -0.78 -25.75
N HIS A 53 11.31 -1.70 -26.57
CA HIS A 53 9.93 -1.66 -27.07
C HIS A 53 8.96 -2.55 -26.28
N ALA A 54 9.43 -3.22 -25.22
CA ALA A 54 8.57 -4.12 -24.47
C ALA A 54 7.61 -3.33 -23.58
N GLN A 55 6.34 -3.70 -23.64
CA GLN A 55 5.32 -3.11 -22.76
C GLN A 55 5.59 -3.54 -21.30
N PHE A 56 5.45 -2.58 -20.39
CA PHE A 56 5.56 -2.80 -18.96
C PHE A 56 4.17 -2.65 -18.32
N ASP A 57 3.73 -3.69 -17.63
CA ASP A 57 2.47 -3.66 -16.90
C ASP A 57 2.67 -2.98 -15.54
N LEU A 58 2.09 -1.79 -15.40
CA LEU A 58 2.15 -1.00 -14.18
C LEU A 58 1.41 -1.65 -13.00
N ALA A 59 0.46 -2.56 -13.25
CA ALA A 59 -0.29 -3.25 -12.20
C ALA A 59 0.58 -4.27 -11.43
N THR A 60 1.73 -4.65 -11.98
CA THR A 60 2.71 -5.53 -11.32
C THR A 60 3.53 -4.81 -10.24
N LEU A 61 3.48 -3.48 -10.21
CA LEU A 61 4.18 -2.69 -9.22
C LEU A 61 3.42 -2.67 -7.89
N PRO A 62 4.12 -2.57 -6.75
CA PRO A 62 3.46 -2.28 -5.49
C PRO A 62 2.68 -0.96 -5.56
N PRO A 63 1.57 -0.83 -4.82
CA PRO A 63 0.85 0.42 -4.69
C PRO A 63 1.78 1.50 -4.07
N THR A 64 1.47 2.78 -4.30
CA THR A 64 2.13 3.86 -3.54
C THR A 64 1.75 3.79 -2.07
N SER A 65 2.56 4.40 -1.20
CA SER A 65 2.23 4.57 0.23
C SER A 65 0.82 5.17 0.41
N THR A 66 0.50 6.24 -0.33
CA THR A 66 -0.84 6.87 -0.30
C THR A 66 -1.95 5.90 -0.69
N ALA A 67 -1.77 5.11 -1.77
CA ALA A 67 -2.78 4.16 -2.21
C ALA A 67 -2.95 2.99 -1.22
N GLY A 68 -1.84 2.47 -0.68
CA GLY A 68 -1.87 1.46 0.38
C GLY A 68 -2.65 1.94 1.60
N ARG A 69 -2.41 3.19 2.01
CA ARG A 69 -3.12 3.80 3.13
C ARG A 69 -4.62 3.98 2.86
N HIS A 70 -5.00 4.42 1.66
CA HIS A 70 -6.42 4.48 1.27
C HIS A 70 -7.10 3.11 1.31
N HIS A 71 -6.43 2.05 0.86
CA HIS A 71 -6.96 0.70 0.96
C HIS A 71 -7.15 0.24 2.42
N SER A 72 -6.23 0.60 3.32
CA SER A 72 -6.34 0.33 4.75
C SER A 72 -7.48 1.09 5.43
N TYR A 73 -7.73 2.34 5.03
CA TYR A 73 -8.85 3.11 5.59
C TYR A 73 -10.20 2.63 5.07
N ILE A 74 -10.32 2.29 3.78
CA ILE A 74 -11.58 1.85 3.18
C ILE A 74 -12.01 0.48 3.74
N SER A 75 -11.07 -0.41 4.06
CA SER A 75 -11.38 -1.67 4.75
C SER A 75 -11.81 -1.50 6.21
N CYS A 76 -11.50 -0.36 6.82
CA CYS A 76 -11.89 0.00 8.18
C CYS A 76 -13.17 0.85 8.26
N ILE A 77 -13.79 1.25 7.14
CA ILE A 77 -15.12 1.88 7.17
C ILE A 77 -16.15 0.78 7.47
N PRO A 78 -16.83 0.81 8.63
CA PRO A 78 -17.89 -0.14 8.90
C PRO A 78 -18.98 0.02 7.83
N PRO A 79 -19.59 -1.09 7.35
CA PRO A 79 -20.69 -1.03 6.39
C PRO A 79 -21.86 -0.28 7.05
N GLY A 80 -21.97 1.02 6.79
CA GLY A 80 -22.94 1.91 7.43
C GLY A 80 -22.51 3.38 7.60
N ALA A 81 -21.22 3.72 7.46
CA ALA A 81 -20.75 5.10 7.64
C ALA A 81 -20.67 5.93 6.33
N ALA A 82 -21.47 5.58 5.32
CA ALA A 82 -21.70 6.48 4.19
C ALA A 82 -23.03 7.21 4.40
N VAL A 83 -22.97 8.49 4.75
CA VAL A 83 -23.85 9.58 4.26
C VAL A 83 -23.60 10.84 5.10
N ALA A 84 -22.94 11.81 4.47
CA ALA A 84 -23.32 13.21 4.56
C ALA A 84 -22.86 13.87 3.26
N ARG A 85 -23.71 13.79 2.23
CA ARG A 85 -23.62 14.71 1.10
C ARG A 85 -24.10 16.05 1.63
N GLU A 86 -23.17 16.99 1.80
CA GLU A 86 -23.50 18.37 2.12
C GLU A 86 -24.02 19.01 0.82
N SER A 87 -25.34 19.19 0.77
CA SER A 87 -26.02 20.11 -0.13
C SER A 87 -26.16 21.43 0.61
N SER A 88 -25.51 22.50 0.14
CA SER A 88 -26.14 23.82 0.01
C SER A 88 -25.27 24.78 -0.80
#